data_AF-Q7X310-F1
#
_entry.id   AF-Q7X310-F1
#
_cell.length_a   1.000
_cell.length_b   1.000
_cell.length_c   1.000
_cell.angle_alpha   90.00
_cell.angle_beta   90.00
_cell.angle_gamma   90.00
#
_symmetry.space_group_name_H-M   'P 1'
#
loop_
_entity.id
_entity.type
_entity.pdbx_description
1 polymer ?
#
loop_
_entity_poly.entity_id
_entity_poly.type
_entity_poly.pdbx_seq_one_letter_code
_entity_poly.pdbx_strand_id
1 'polypeptide(L)'
;MNQIYSRKPLCVCAVLVLLLVCGANALGQQQNEPPPKPKQQVQDTDDVLRISTDLVQTAVSVVDKKGKFVEGLNIEDFELKVDGKPVPIGFFEQVTAGSSHEPVQM
;
A
#
# COMPACT_ATOMS: atom_id res chain seq x y z
N MET A 1 91.86 -41.05 39.74
CA MET A 1 90.39 -40.97 39.84
C MET A 1 89.84 -40.48 38.51
N ASN A 2 89.43 -41.39 37.62
CA ASN A 2 88.02 -41.76 37.31
C ASN A 2 87.14 -40.54 36.98
N GLN A 3 86.89 -40.17 35.72
CA GLN A 3 86.08 -40.82 34.65
C GLN A 3 84.55 -40.72 34.80
N ILE A 4 83.93 -40.17 33.73
CA ILE A 4 82.72 -40.66 33.01
C ILE A 4 81.31 -40.27 33.51
N TYR A 5 80.57 -39.62 32.58
CA TYR A 5 79.11 -39.62 32.29
C TYR A 5 78.07 -39.25 33.37
N SER A 6 77.02 -38.51 32.98
CA SER A 6 75.71 -39.11 32.59
C SER A 6 74.48 -38.20 32.85
N ARG A 7 73.63 -38.07 31.80
CA ARG A 7 72.15 -37.96 31.79
C ARG A 7 71.47 -36.64 32.18
N LYS A 8 71.15 -35.81 31.17
CA LYS A 8 69.95 -34.93 31.19
C LYS A 8 68.87 -35.37 30.16
N PRO A 9 68.25 -36.56 30.26
CA PRO A 9 67.09 -36.93 29.45
C PRO A 9 65.75 -36.70 30.17
N LEU A 10 65.76 -36.26 31.44
CA LEU A 10 64.53 -36.16 32.25
C LEU A 10 63.73 -34.87 31.99
N CYS A 11 64.40 -33.73 31.77
CA CYS A 11 63.70 -32.47 31.48
C CYS A 11 63.10 -32.40 30.06
N VAL A 12 63.70 -33.10 29.09
CA VAL A 12 63.27 -33.03 27.69
C VAL A 12 61.95 -33.79 27.49
N CYS A 13 61.77 -34.93 28.16
CA CYS A 13 60.51 -35.69 28.13
C CYS A 13 59.37 -34.95 28.83
N ALA A 14 59.64 -34.22 29.92
CA ALA A 14 58.62 -33.48 30.67
C ALA A 14 58.01 -32.31 29.87
N VAL A 15 58.81 -31.62 29.04
CA VAL A 15 58.33 -30.51 28.20
C VAL A 15 57.55 -31.02 26.98
N LEU A 16 57.95 -32.15 26.40
CA LEU A 16 57.24 -32.78 25.27
C LEU A 16 55.88 -33.35 25.67
N VAL A 17 55.73 -33.88 26.88
CA VAL A 17 54.45 -34.37 27.40
C VAL A 17 53.50 -33.21 27.74
N LEU A 18 54.01 -32.05 28.19
CA LEU A 18 53.18 -30.88 28.48
C LEU A 18 52.60 -30.23 27.21
N LEU A 19 53.34 -30.24 26.10
CA LEU A 19 52.90 -29.67 24.82
C LEU A 19 51.86 -30.54 24.08
N LEU A 20 51.79 -31.84 24.36
CA LEU A 20 50.82 -32.75 23.73
C LEU A 20 49.43 -32.73 24.38
N VAL A 21 49.30 -32.25 25.62
CA VAL A 21 48.00 -32.23 26.34
C VAL A 21 47.12 -31.03 25.96
N CYS A 22 47.67 -29.96 25.38
CA CYS A 22 46.91 -28.75 25.03
C CYS A 22 46.27 -28.76 23.63
N GLY A 23 46.46 -29.81 22.82
CA GLY A 23 46.11 -29.81 21.38
C GLY A 23 44.74 -30.36 20.96
N ALA A 24 43.88 -30.82 21.88
CA ALA A 24 42.70 -31.61 21.53
C ALA A 24 41.33 -30.97 21.84
N ASN A 25 41.20 -29.65 21.85
CA ASN A 25 39.90 -28.98 21.96
C ASN A 25 39.66 -28.02 20.78
N ALA A 26 39.60 -28.56 19.57
CA ALA A 26 39.33 -27.77 18.37
C ALA A 26 38.34 -28.47 17.41
N LEU A 27 37.22 -28.99 17.92
CA LEU A 27 36.03 -29.28 17.11
C LEU A 27 34.77 -29.11 17.96
N GLY A 28 33.96 -28.10 17.66
CA GLY A 28 32.58 -28.01 18.16
C GLY A 28 32.17 -26.71 18.86
N GLN A 29 32.33 -25.55 18.23
CA GLN A 29 31.39 -24.44 18.49
C GLN A 29 30.44 -24.33 17.30
N GLN A 30 29.28 -24.95 17.45
CA GLN A 30 28.13 -24.67 16.60
C GLN A 30 27.65 -23.26 16.96
N GLN A 31 27.95 -22.29 16.09
CA GLN A 31 27.43 -20.94 16.20
C GLN A 31 25.90 -21.00 16.00
N ASN A 32 25.17 -20.88 17.11
CA ASN A 32 23.73 -20.72 17.08
C ASN A 32 23.44 -19.28 16.63
N GLU A 33 23.28 -19.07 15.32
CA GLU A 33 22.66 -17.86 14.81
C GLU A 33 21.22 -17.78 15.36
N PRO A 34 20.74 -16.60 15.81
CA PRO A 34 19.34 -16.41 16.12
C PRO A 34 18.52 -16.76 14.88
N PRO A 35 17.33 -17.38 15.01
CA PRO A 35 16.49 -17.66 13.86
C PRO A 35 16.23 -16.36 13.09
N PRO A 36 16.27 -16.40 11.74
CA PRO A 36 15.98 -15.21 10.95
C PRO A 36 14.59 -14.70 11.34
N LYS A 37 14.52 -13.45 11.78
CA LYS A 37 13.23 -12.78 12.02
C LYS A 37 12.42 -12.91 10.73
N PRO A 38 11.12 -13.28 10.81
CA PRO A 38 10.26 -13.23 9.65
C PRO A 38 10.43 -11.85 9.02
N LYS A 39 10.86 -11.80 7.75
CA LYS A 39 10.74 -10.57 6.98
C LYS A 39 9.25 -10.27 7.02
N GLN A 40 8.86 -9.19 7.71
CA GLN A 40 7.54 -8.62 7.53
C GLN A 40 7.40 -8.45 6.02
N GLN A 41 6.56 -9.28 5.41
CA GLN A 41 6.07 -9.02 4.06
C GLN A 41 5.43 -7.65 4.20
N VAL A 42 6.09 -6.64 3.64
CA VAL A 42 5.44 -5.38 3.33
C VAL A 42 4.31 -5.82 2.42
N GLN A 43 3.10 -5.89 2.96
CA GLN A 43 1.91 -5.97 2.16
C GLN A 43 1.96 -4.71 1.32
N ASP A 44 2.34 -4.85 0.05
CA ASP A 44 1.99 -3.91 -1.00
C ASP A 44 0.48 -3.73 -0.85
N THR A 45 0.13 -2.67 -0.15
CA THR A 45 -1.25 -2.25 -0.02
C THR A 45 -1.48 -1.61 -1.38
N ASP A 46 -2.08 -2.37 -2.30
CA ASP A 46 -2.52 -1.88 -3.59
C ASP A 46 -3.06 -0.45 -3.40
N ASP A 47 -2.53 0.49 -4.16
CA ASP A 47 -2.86 1.90 -4.02
C ASP A 47 -4.29 2.10 -4.56
N VAL A 48 -5.30 1.83 -3.72
CA VAL A 48 -6.71 1.85 -4.13
C VAL A 48 -7.18 3.29 -4.28
N LEU A 49 -7.23 3.76 -5.53
CA LEU A 49 -7.88 5.02 -5.88
C LEU A 49 -9.41 4.87 -5.81
N ARG A 50 -10.05 5.50 -4.82
CA ARG A 50 -11.51 5.59 -4.73
C ARG A 50 -11.98 6.96 -5.23
N ILE A 51 -12.91 6.96 -6.19
CA ILE A 51 -13.56 8.16 -6.71
C ILE A 51 -15.02 8.13 -6.29
N SER A 52 -15.50 9.21 -5.68
CA SER A 52 -16.90 9.42 -5.33
C SER A 52 -17.45 10.60 -6.13
N THR A 53 -18.61 10.43 -6.73
CA THR A 53 -19.28 11.48 -7.51
C THR A 53 -20.75 11.54 -7.11
N ASP A 54 -21.24 12.73 -6.80
CA ASP A 54 -22.65 12.98 -6.55
C ASP A 54 -23.32 13.46 -7.83
N LEU A 55 -24.43 12.82 -8.20
CA LEU A 55 -25.24 13.22 -9.34
C LEU A 55 -26.48 13.96 -8.84
N VAL A 56 -26.65 15.20 -9.28
CA VAL A 56 -27.80 16.03 -8.93
C VAL A 56 -28.62 16.28 -10.20
N GLN A 57 -29.89 15.87 -10.18
CA GLN A 57 -30.83 16.13 -11.26
C GLN A 57 -31.75 17.30 -10.84
N THR A 58 -31.85 18.32 -11.67
CA THR A 58 -32.70 19.49 -11.42
C THR A 58 -33.78 19.56 -12.50
N ALA A 59 -35.04 19.45 -12.10
CA ALA A 59 -36.17 19.66 -13.00
C ALA A 59 -36.49 21.16 -13.11
N VAL A 60 -36.64 21.65 -14.34
CA VAL A 60 -37.01 23.05 -14.63
C VAL A 60 -38.19 23.08 -15.59
N SER A 61 -39.01 24.12 -15.50
CA SER A 61 -40.15 24.35 -16.41
C SER A 61 -40.08 25.76 -16.99
N VAL A 62 -40.18 25.85 -18.31
CA VAL A 62 -40.16 27.12 -19.05
C VAL A 62 -41.55 27.37 -19.63
N VAL A 63 -42.16 28.49 -19.26
CA VAL A 63 -43.48 28.90 -19.73
C VAL A 63 -43.43 30.30 -20.33
N ASP A 64 -44.28 30.55 -21.32
CA ASP A 64 -44.46 31.85 -21.93
C ASP A 64 -45.28 32.80 -21.03
N LYS A 65 -45.45 34.05 -21.48
CA LYS A 65 -46.23 35.07 -20.75
C LYS A 65 -47.72 34.72 -20.58
N LYS A 66 -48.23 33.76 -21.33
CA LYS A 66 -49.62 33.27 -21.29
C LYS A 66 -49.73 31.96 -20.48
N GLY A 67 -48.63 31.47 -19.90
CA GLY A 67 -48.58 30.24 -19.11
C GLY A 67 -48.51 28.96 -19.95
N LYS A 68 -48.18 29.05 -21.26
CA LYS A 68 -47.99 27.87 -22.11
C LYS A 68 -46.55 27.38 -22.02
N PHE A 69 -46.34 26.06 -22.00
CA PHE A 69 -45.01 25.49 -22.08
C PHE A 69 -44.30 25.91 -23.37
N VAL A 70 -43.03 26.27 -23.22
CA VAL A 70 -42.16 26.53 -24.35
C VAL A 70 -41.57 25.20 -24.81
N GLU A 71 -41.87 24.81 -26.05
CA GLU A 71 -41.37 23.59 -26.68
C GLU A 71 -40.10 23.86 -27.51
N GLY A 72 -39.33 22.80 -27.80
CA GLY A 72 -38.20 22.87 -28.72
C GLY A 72 -36.94 23.54 -28.17
N LEU A 73 -36.83 23.67 -26.84
CA LEU A 73 -35.61 24.15 -26.19
C LEU A 73 -34.54 23.06 -26.23
N ASN A 74 -33.31 23.47 -26.51
CA ASN A 74 -32.14 22.60 -26.55
C ASN A 74 -31.20 22.92 -25.38
N ILE A 75 -30.22 22.05 -25.14
CA ILE A 75 -29.27 22.22 -24.04
C ILE A 75 -28.49 23.55 -24.12
N GLU A 76 -28.20 24.02 -25.34
CA GLU A 76 -27.54 25.30 -25.63
C GLU A 76 -28.36 26.54 -25.24
N ASP A 77 -29.67 26.40 -25.00
CA ASP A 77 -30.52 27.49 -24.52
C ASP A 77 -30.41 27.69 -22.99
N PHE A 78 -29.61 26.85 -22.30
CA PHE A 78 -29.45 26.88 -20.85
C PHE A 78 -27.99 27.08 -20.44
N GLU A 79 -27.79 27.80 -19.32
CA GLU A 79 -26.51 27.91 -18.62
C GLU A 79 -26.72 27.51 -17.16
N LEU A 80 -26.02 26.48 -16.71
CA LEU A 80 -26.03 26.08 -15.30
C LEU A 80 -24.91 26.81 -14.56
N LYS A 81 -25.25 27.50 -13.48
CA LYS A 81 -24.28 28.13 -12.58
C LYS A 81 -24.42 27.57 -11.17
N VAL A 82 -23.30 27.21 -10.57
CA VAL A 82 -23.20 26.86 -9.15
C VAL A 82 -22.34 27.92 -8.48
N ASP A 83 -22.88 28.55 -7.45
CA ASP A 83 -22.24 29.69 -6.77
C ASP A 83 -21.78 30.80 -7.74
N GLY A 84 -22.59 31.04 -8.77
CA GLY A 84 -22.33 32.04 -9.82
C GLY A 84 -21.30 31.62 -10.88
N LYS A 85 -20.70 30.43 -10.78
CA LYS A 85 -19.72 29.92 -11.77
C LYS A 85 -20.41 28.98 -12.77
N PRO A 86 -20.19 29.15 -14.09
CA PRO A 86 -20.71 28.22 -15.08
C PRO A 86 -20.17 26.81 -14.87
N VAL A 87 -21.05 25.82 -14.97
CA VAL A 87 -20.70 24.40 -14.91
C VAL A 87 -21.32 23.67 -16.12
N PRO A 88 -20.66 22.62 -16.64
CA PRO A 88 -21.19 21.87 -17.77
C PRO A 88 -22.46 21.12 -17.39
N ILE A 89 -23.46 21.13 -18.27
CA ILE A 89 -24.66 20.30 -18.16
C ILE A 89 -24.30 18.93 -18.77
N GLY A 90 -24.22 17.90 -17.93
CA GLY A 90 -23.84 16.54 -18.36
C GLY A 90 -25.00 15.72 -18.95
N PHE A 91 -26.24 16.05 -18.58
CA PHE A 91 -27.44 15.35 -19.04
C PHE A 91 -28.56 16.36 -19.26
N PHE A 92 -29.30 16.21 -20.37
CA PHE A 92 -30.44 17.03 -20.72
C PHE A 92 -31.54 16.15 -21.30
N GLU A 93 -32.74 16.27 -20.76
CA GLU A 93 -33.92 15.56 -21.23
C GLU A 93 -35.12 16.50 -21.15
N GLN A 94 -35.87 16.60 -22.24
CA GLN A 94 -37.16 17.30 -22.24
C GLN A 94 -38.24 16.31 -21.76
N VAL A 95 -38.78 16.58 -20.57
CA VAL A 95 -39.84 15.78 -19.97
C VAL A 95 -41.19 16.46 -20.21
N THR A 96 -42.12 15.76 -20.84
CA THR A 96 -43.52 16.20 -20.97
C THR A 96 -44.29 15.77 -19.72
N ALA A 97 -45.10 16.68 -19.17
CA ALA A 97 -45.93 16.39 -18.00
C ALA A 97 -46.78 15.13 -18.20
N GLY A 98 -46.74 14.20 -17.23
CA GLY A 98 -47.45 12.92 -17.30
C GLY A 98 -46.74 11.80 -18.06
N SER A 99 -45.45 11.97 -18.40
CA SER A 99 -44.60 10.88 -18.90
C SER A 99 -43.94 10.11 -17.75
N SER A 100 -43.56 8.85 -18.00
CA SER A 100 -42.99 7.95 -16.97
C SER A 100 -41.64 8.40 -16.39
N HIS A 101 -41.03 9.46 -16.92
CA HIS A 101 -39.73 10.02 -16.48
C HIS A 101 -39.88 11.27 -15.59
N GLU A 102 -41.10 11.64 -15.17
CA GLU A 102 -41.30 12.72 -14.21
C GLU A 102 -40.77 12.30 -12.82
N PRO A 103 -39.79 13.02 -12.23
CA PRO A 103 -39.33 12.71 -10.88
C PRO A 103 -40.49 12.91 -9.91
N VAL A 104 -40.90 11.82 -9.26
CA VAL A 104 -41.98 11.84 -8.28
C VAL A 104 -41.61 12.80 -7.16
N GLN A 105 -42.31 13.93 -7.09
CA GLN A 105 -42.18 14.87 -5.97
C GLN A 105 -42.90 14.23 -4.77
N MET A 106 -42.13 13.76 -3.79
CA MET A 106 -42.62 13.27 -2.49
C MET A 106 -42.66 14.40 -1.46
#